data_AF-A0A948AZE7-F1
#
_entry.id   AF-A0A948AZE7-F1
#
_cell.length_a   1.000
_cell.length_b   1.000
_cell.length_c   1.000
_cell.angle_alpha   90.00
_cell.angle_beta   90.00
_cell.angle_gamma   90.00
#
_symmetry.space_group_name_H-M   'P 1'
#
loop_
_entity.id
_entity.type
_entity.pdbx_description
1 polymer ?
#
loop_
_entity_poly.entity_id
_entity_poly.type
_entity_poly.pdbx_seq_one_letter_code
_entity_poly.pdbx_strand_id
1 'polypeptide(L)'
;LTLTGTPDKVAVSGTHAADFTVSVQPGSPVATNAYTTFKVVFAPGGAGLRTAELSIDNDDIDENPYNFTIQGTGRATPEMDVWGHGLEIGDGDSAQSAADGTDFGTLTLGNSITNTFVITNSGSASLTLTGTPDRVAVSGTHAADFAVSVQPGSPVEANAGTTFNVVFSPGGTGLRTANLSIDNSDSDENPYNFAIQGKGHLWGKLTAWDGAASNFFGYSVSVDGDVALVGATHDAIGGGRFRIYFRAQRRGHERMGASDQIDRLGCRDRRFFRLFGRGGRGRGGGRRRRR
;
A
#
# COMPACT_ATOMS: atom_id res chain seq x y z
N LEU A 1 46.33 40.01 15.70
CA LEU A 1 45.56 39.80 14.47
C LEU A 1 44.07 40.04 14.77
N THR A 2 43.51 41.09 14.18
CA THR A 2 42.08 41.40 14.21
C THR A 2 41.48 40.96 12.88
N LEU A 3 40.48 40.08 12.93
CA LEU A 3 39.68 39.74 11.76
C LEU A 3 38.60 40.81 11.56
N THR A 4 38.52 41.38 10.36
CA THR A 4 37.78 42.62 10.04
C THR A 4 36.55 42.40 9.14
N GLY A 5 36.34 41.18 8.64
CA GLY A 5 35.21 40.85 7.77
C GLY A 5 33.83 41.08 8.43
N THR A 6 32.88 41.61 7.65
CA THR A 6 31.49 41.84 8.05
C THR A 6 30.51 41.46 6.93
N PRO A 7 29.38 40.79 7.21
CA PRO A 7 28.96 40.24 8.51
C PRO A 7 29.80 39.03 8.97
N ASP A 8 30.50 38.38 8.04
CA ASP A 8 31.28 37.17 8.26
C ASP A 8 32.78 37.45 8.25
N LYS A 9 33.52 36.87 9.20
CA LYS A 9 34.99 36.98 9.27
C LYS A 9 35.70 36.06 8.27
N VAL A 10 35.09 34.91 7.98
CA VAL A 10 35.47 34.01 6.89
C VAL A 10 34.31 34.01 5.90
N ALA A 11 34.54 34.61 4.74
CA ALA A 11 33.57 34.66 3.65
C ALA A 11 33.85 33.53 2.66
N VAL A 12 32.79 32.96 2.09
CA VAL A 12 32.85 31.95 1.03
C VAL A 12 32.46 32.61 -0.29
N SER A 13 33.25 32.40 -1.33
CA SER A 13 32.96 32.90 -2.67
C SER A 13 33.41 31.90 -3.76
N GLY A 14 33.23 32.27 -5.03
CA GLY A 14 33.56 31.43 -6.17
C GLY A 14 32.39 30.59 -6.70
N THR A 15 32.68 29.74 -7.69
CA THR A 15 31.69 29.04 -8.52
C THR A 15 30.74 28.13 -7.73
N HIS A 16 31.24 27.42 -6.72
CA HIS A 16 30.45 26.49 -5.92
C HIS A 16 30.30 26.95 -4.47
N ALA A 17 30.29 28.26 -4.22
CA ALA A 17 30.22 28.81 -2.86
C ALA A 17 29.01 28.27 -2.06
N ALA A 18 27.87 28.03 -2.72
CA ALA A 18 26.67 27.48 -2.08
C ALA A 18 26.85 26.06 -1.50
N ASP A 19 27.85 25.31 -1.98
CA ASP A 19 28.15 23.96 -1.48
C ASP A 19 28.99 23.99 -0.19
N PHE A 20 29.51 25.15 0.21
CA PHE A 20 30.37 25.33 1.37
C PHE A 20 29.79 26.38 2.31
N THR A 21 29.48 25.98 3.54
CA THR A 21 28.96 26.90 4.56
C THR A 21 29.92 26.99 5.73
N VAL A 22 30.31 28.21 6.13
CA VAL A 22 31.03 28.41 7.40
C VAL A 22 30.00 28.36 8.53
N SER A 23 29.91 27.22 9.22
CA SER A 23 28.91 26.99 10.28
C SER A 23 29.32 27.56 11.64
N VAL A 24 30.61 27.82 11.83
CA VAL A 24 31.15 28.49 13.01
C VAL A 24 32.21 29.47 12.56
N GLN A 25 31.98 30.76 12.79
CA GLN A 25 32.95 31.82 12.53
C GLN A 25 34.04 31.86 13.62
N PRO A 26 35.27 32.27 13.29
CA PRO A 26 36.35 32.37 14.26
C PRO A 26 36.17 33.52 15.25
N GLY A 27 36.78 33.37 16.43
CA GLY A 27 36.94 34.44 17.41
C GLY A 27 37.89 35.52 16.90
N SER A 28 37.65 36.78 17.30
CA SER A 28 38.55 37.91 17.00
C SER A 28 38.43 38.92 18.16
N PRO A 29 39.54 39.55 18.61
CA PRO A 29 40.90 39.41 18.09
C PRO A 29 41.59 38.11 18.52
N VAL A 30 42.61 37.69 17.77
CA VAL A 30 43.50 36.58 18.12
C VAL A 30 44.75 37.14 18.80
N ALA A 31 44.99 36.71 20.04
CA ALA A 31 46.12 37.14 20.86
C ALA A 31 47.45 36.57 20.33
N THR A 32 48.57 37.18 20.74
CA THR A 32 49.92 36.73 20.40
C THR A 32 50.14 35.27 20.80
N ASN A 33 50.69 34.46 19.89
CA ASN A 33 50.92 33.02 20.06
C ASN A 33 49.66 32.18 20.34
N ALA A 34 48.45 32.72 20.12
CA ALA A 34 47.19 31.99 20.21
C ALA A 34 46.67 31.61 18.82
N TYR A 35 45.65 30.74 18.79
CA TYR A 35 44.94 30.36 17.58
C TYR A 35 43.42 30.49 17.80
N THR A 36 42.70 30.57 16.69
CA THR A 36 41.24 30.45 16.65
C THR A 36 40.85 29.43 15.59
N THR A 37 39.64 28.89 15.66
CA THR A 37 39.15 27.87 14.73
C THR A 37 37.81 28.29 14.14
N PHE A 38 37.50 27.76 12.97
CA PHE A 38 36.22 27.89 12.29
C PHE A 38 35.85 26.52 11.70
N LYS A 39 34.59 26.34 11.32
CA LYS A 39 34.10 25.09 10.72
C LYS A 39 33.49 25.36 9.37
N VAL A 40 33.90 24.57 8.38
CA VAL A 40 33.32 24.56 7.03
C VAL A 40 32.56 23.26 6.84
N VAL A 41 31.30 23.37 6.43
CA VAL A 41 30.44 22.24 6.05
C VAL A 41 30.42 22.19 4.53
N PHE A 42 30.75 21.02 3.96
CA PHE A 42 30.60 20.75 2.54
C PHE A 42 29.32 19.94 2.31
N ALA A 43 28.36 20.54 1.61
CA ALA A 43 27.07 19.95 1.25
C ALA A 43 26.87 20.13 -0.27
N PRO A 44 27.44 19.24 -1.10
CA PRO A 44 27.47 19.43 -2.54
C PRO A 44 26.06 19.41 -3.15
N GLY A 45 25.66 20.47 -3.85
CA GLY A 45 24.44 20.53 -4.65
C GLY A 45 24.48 19.68 -5.94
N GLY A 46 25.48 18.81 -6.09
CA GLY A 46 25.54 17.81 -7.15
C GLY A 46 26.94 17.22 -7.32
N ALA A 47 27.09 16.32 -8.29
CA ALA A 47 28.29 15.54 -8.48
C ALA A 47 29.49 16.32 -9.08
N GLY A 48 30.69 15.76 -8.89
CA GLY A 48 31.94 16.25 -9.47
C GLY A 48 32.73 17.15 -8.53
N LEU A 49 33.84 17.69 -9.05
CA LEU A 49 34.71 18.60 -8.29
C LEU A 49 33.98 19.91 -8.01
N ARG A 50 33.84 20.24 -6.73
CA ARG A 50 33.26 21.47 -6.21
C ARG A 50 34.37 22.30 -5.58
N THR A 51 34.48 23.55 -5.98
CA THR A 51 35.53 24.49 -5.56
C THR A 51 34.93 25.80 -5.08
N ALA A 52 35.51 26.33 -4.01
CA ALA A 52 35.19 27.64 -3.48
C ALA A 52 36.47 28.34 -3.00
N GLU A 53 36.41 29.65 -2.85
CA GLU A 53 37.48 30.46 -2.26
C GLU A 53 37.02 30.96 -0.88
N LEU A 54 37.87 30.75 0.13
CA LEU A 54 37.69 31.38 1.43
C LEU A 54 38.51 32.66 1.48
N SER A 55 37.90 33.75 1.95
CA SER A 55 38.56 35.02 2.22
C SER A 55 38.45 35.35 3.70
N ILE A 56 39.57 35.72 4.31
CA ILE A 56 39.65 36.14 5.71
C ILE A 56 40.23 37.56 5.75
N ASP A 57 39.34 38.54 5.82
CA ASP A 57 39.71 39.95 5.97
C ASP A 57 40.31 40.15 7.37
N ASN A 58 41.48 40.77 7.43
CA ASN A 58 42.25 40.94 8.66
C ASN A 58 43.08 42.25 8.67
N ASP A 59 43.80 42.53 9.76
CA ASP A 59 44.61 43.74 9.94
C ASP A 59 46.10 43.55 9.64
N ASP A 60 46.49 42.42 9.05
CA ASP A 60 47.87 42.17 8.60
C ASP A 60 48.11 42.80 7.23
N ILE A 61 49.19 43.56 7.08
CA ILE A 61 49.34 44.52 5.97
C ILE A 61 49.68 43.85 4.64
N ASP A 62 50.35 42.70 4.68
CA ASP A 62 50.79 41.95 3.51
C ASP A 62 50.01 40.64 3.28
N GLU A 63 49.11 40.29 4.21
CA GLU A 63 48.32 39.06 4.18
C GLU A 63 46.80 39.34 4.27
N ASN A 64 46.36 40.59 4.06
CA ASN A 64 44.95 40.96 4.01
C ASN A 64 44.44 41.22 2.57
N PRO A 65 43.35 40.55 2.14
CA PRO A 65 42.74 39.39 2.78
C PRO A 65 43.61 38.14 2.64
N TYR A 66 43.51 37.23 3.60
CA TYR A 66 44.13 35.91 3.48
C TYR A 66 43.17 35.00 2.72
N ASN A 67 43.52 34.63 1.49
CA ASN A 67 42.67 33.82 0.63
C ASN A 67 43.28 32.46 0.29
N PHE A 68 42.42 31.46 0.17
CA PHE A 68 42.81 30.14 -0.31
C PHE A 68 41.60 29.39 -0.87
N THR A 69 41.86 28.53 -1.85
CA THR A 69 40.82 27.68 -2.43
C THR A 69 40.60 26.42 -1.61
N ILE A 70 39.35 26.05 -1.42
CA ILE A 70 38.93 24.76 -0.90
C ILE A 70 38.24 23.96 -1.99
N GLN A 71 38.31 22.64 -1.87
CA GLN A 71 37.60 21.74 -2.77
C GLN A 71 36.99 20.56 -2.03
N GLY A 72 35.91 20.05 -2.59
CA GLY A 72 35.26 18.80 -2.22
C GLY A 72 34.75 18.11 -3.49
N THR A 73 34.49 16.81 -3.42
CA THR A 73 33.91 16.09 -4.56
C THR A 73 32.50 15.66 -4.18
N GLY A 74 31.51 16.20 -4.88
CA GLY A 74 30.14 15.69 -4.78
C GLY A 74 30.02 14.34 -5.46
N ARG A 75 29.25 13.43 -4.86
CA ARG A 75 28.96 12.12 -5.45
C ARG A 75 27.54 12.13 -6.01
N ALA A 76 27.37 11.62 -7.22
CA ALA A 76 26.04 11.29 -7.73
C ALA A 76 25.60 10.00 -7.04
N THR A 77 24.47 10.04 -6.34
CA THR A 77 23.81 8.87 -5.75
C THR A 77 22.42 8.69 -6.38
N PRO A 78 21.99 7.45 -6.63
CA PRO A 78 20.57 7.18 -6.87
C PRO A 78 19.80 7.35 -5.54
N GLU A 79 18.49 7.54 -5.63
CA GLU A 79 17.55 7.59 -4.49
C GLU A 79 16.25 6.91 -4.95
N MET A 80 15.81 5.82 -4.32
CA MET A 80 14.74 4.96 -4.81
C MET A 80 13.46 5.10 -3.99
N ASP A 81 12.38 5.59 -4.59
CA ASP A 81 11.06 5.56 -3.93
C ASP A 81 10.11 4.57 -4.61
N VAL A 82 9.19 3.95 -3.85
CA VAL A 82 8.11 3.11 -4.39
C VAL A 82 6.75 3.73 -4.10
N TRP A 83 5.87 3.71 -5.10
CA TRP A 83 4.53 4.27 -5.02
C TRP A 83 3.49 3.26 -5.47
N GLY A 84 2.38 3.18 -4.75
CA GLY A 84 1.19 2.43 -5.12
C GLY A 84 -0.06 3.30 -5.02
N HIS A 85 -0.90 3.28 -6.05
CA HIS A 85 -2.09 4.14 -6.16
C HIS A 85 -1.85 5.65 -5.91
N GLY A 86 -0.62 6.14 -6.15
CA GLY A 86 -0.22 7.53 -5.92
C GLY A 86 0.13 7.87 -4.47
N LEU A 87 0.27 6.87 -3.59
CA LEU A 87 0.80 7.00 -2.24
C LEU A 87 2.15 6.31 -2.16
N GLU A 88 3.07 6.91 -1.42
CA GLU A 88 4.40 6.38 -1.15
C GLU A 88 4.30 5.16 -0.22
N ILE A 89 5.10 4.13 -0.52
CA ILE A 89 5.26 2.91 0.27
C ILE A 89 6.72 2.86 0.67
N GLY A 90 7.04 3.22 1.92
CA GLY A 90 8.43 3.34 2.37
C GLY A 90 9.20 2.02 2.44
N ASP A 91 10.53 2.10 2.47
CA ASP A 91 11.37 0.92 2.67
C ASP A 91 11.13 0.31 4.07
N GLY A 92 11.03 -1.01 4.11
CA GLY A 92 10.69 -1.78 5.30
C GLY A 92 9.21 -1.72 5.70
N ASP A 93 8.32 -1.17 4.86
CA ASP A 93 6.91 -1.02 5.22
C ASP A 93 6.23 -2.39 5.46
N SER A 94 5.57 -2.50 6.61
CA SER A 94 4.85 -3.69 7.06
C SER A 94 3.36 -3.42 7.32
N ALA A 95 2.88 -2.21 7.09
CA ALA A 95 1.50 -1.77 7.32
C ALA A 95 0.68 -1.80 6.02
N GLN A 96 0.11 -2.95 5.67
CA GLN A 96 -0.62 -3.09 4.42
C GLN A 96 -1.93 -2.28 4.42
N SER A 97 -2.21 -1.60 3.31
CA SER A 97 -3.34 -0.71 3.12
C SER A 97 -3.98 -0.88 1.74
N ALA A 98 -5.30 -0.78 1.68
CA ALA A 98 -6.00 -0.73 0.39
C ALA A 98 -5.75 0.62 -0.32
N ALA A 99 -5.32 1.65 0.41
CA ALA A 99 -5.13 3.00 -0.12
C ALA A 99 -3.92 3.07 -1.06
N ASP A 100 -2.78 2.48 -0.68
CA ASP A 100 -1.57 2.37 -1.50
C ASP A 100 -1.53 1.07 -2.34
N GLY A 101 -2.52 0.18 -2.17
CA GLY A 101 -2.62 -1.05 -2.96
C GLY A 101 -1.73 -2.19 -2.47
N THR A 102 -1.11 -2.08 -1.29
CA THR A 102 -0.42 -3.21 -0.64
C THR A 102 -1.40 -4.24 -0.03
N ASP A 103 -2.66 -3.85 0.22
CA ASP A 103 -3.78 -4.76 0.50
C ASP A 103 -4.68 -4.93 -0.73
N PHE A 104 -4.66 -6.14 -1.29
CA PHE A 104 -5.47 -6.55 -2.45
C PHE A 104 -6.93 -6.87 -2.08
N GLY A 105 -7.31 -6.74 -0.82
CA GLY A 105 -8.66 -6.97 -0.34
C GLY A 105 -9.06 -8.44 -0.31
N THR A 106 -10.36 -8.70 -0.39
CA THR A 106 -10.90 -10.08 -0.40
C THR A 106 -11.26 -10.51 -1.81
N LEU A 107 -10.72 -11.65 -2.23
CA LEU A 107 -10.94 -12.21 -3.55
C LEU A 107 -11.42 -13.67 -3.45
N THR A 108 -12.40 -14.01 -4.28
CA THR A 108 -12.89 -15.38 -4.36
C THR A 108 -11.89 -16.27 -5.11
N LEU A 109 -11.67 -17.48 -4.61
CA LEU A 109 -10.79 -18.47 -5.23
C LEU A 109 -11.13 -18.69 -6.71
N GLY A 110 -10.08 -18.73 -7.55
CA GLY A 110 -10.20 -18.83 -9.01
C GLY A 110 -10.24 -17.49 -9.76
N ASN A 111 -10.29 -16.36 -9.05
CA ASN A 111 -10.15 -15.03 -9.63
C ASN A 111 -8.75 -14.45 -9.35
N SER A 112 -8.41 -13.38 -10.06
CA SER A 112 -7.21 -12.57 -9.82
C SER A 112 -7.51 -11.08 -9.81
N ILE A 113 -6.67 -10.32 -9.12
CA ILE A 113 -6.63 -8.85 -9.15
C ILE A 113 -5.18 -8.42 -9.39
N THR A 114 -4.97 -7.26 -10.02
CA THR A 114 -3.64 -6.74 -10.32
C THR A 114 -3.54 -5.30 -9.84
N ASN A 115 -2.49 -5.01 -9.08
CA ASN A 115 -2.11 -3.64 -8.70
C ASN A 115 -0.79 -3.30 -9.40
N THR A 116 -0.68 -2.04 -9.84
CA THR A 116 0.53 -1.49 -10.46
C THR A 116 1.25 -0.61 -9.46
N PHE A 117 2.56 -0.81 -9.36
CA PHE A 117 3.46 -0.03 -8.53
C PHE A 117 4.45 0.72 -9.42
N VAL A 118 4.91 1.86 -8.94
CA VAL A 118 5.87 2.73 -9.62
C VAL A 118 7.12 2.81 -8.76
N ILE A 119 8.28 2.59 -9.38
CA ILE A 119 9.59 2.90 -8.81
C ILE A 119 10.00 4.24 -9.39
N THR A 120 10.40 5.20 -8.57
CA THR A 120 11.00 6.47 -9.00
C THR A 120 12.44 6.55 -8.54
N ASN A 121 13.27 7.25 -9.32
CA ASN A 121 14.62 7.60 -8.94
C ASN A 121 14.70 9.12 -8.73
N SER A 122 14.60 9.58 -7.48
CA SER A 122 14.69 11.01 -7.12
C SER A 122 16.15 11.48 -6.98
N GLY A 123 17.10 10.56 -7.11
CA GLY A 123 18.53 10.81 -7.03
C GLY A 123 19.13 11.42 -8.30
N SER A 124 20.43 11.71 -8.21
CA SER A 124 21.20 12.35 -9.27
C SER A 124 22.00 11.38 -10.13
N ALA A 125 22.11 10.11 -9.73
CA ALA A 125 22.69 9.03 -10.53
C ALA A 125 21.63 8.05 -11.02
N SER A 126 21.94 7.25 -12.04
CA SER A 126 21.07 6.15 -12.49
C SER A 126 20.91 5.08 -11.40
N LEU A 127 19.68 4.72 -11.08
CA LEU A 127 19.33 3.61 -10.19
C LEU A 127 19.35 2.30 -10.99
N THR A 128 20.15 1.34 -10.56
CA THR A 128 20.22 0.00 -11.17
C THR A 128 19.48 -0.99 -10.30
N LEU A 129 18.44 -1.62 -10.84
CA LEU A 129 17.77 -2.76 -10.19
C LEU A 129 18.56 -4.05 -10.52
N THR A 130 19.12 -4.69 -9.49
CA THR A 130 20.13 -5.75 -9.59
C THR A 130 19.61 -7.16 -9.33
N GLY A 131 18.35 -7.32 -8.95
CA GLY A 131 17.75 -8.64 -8.69
C GLY A 131 17.83 -9.58 -9.90
N THR A 132 18.17 -10.85 -9.65
CA THR A 132 18.22 -11.92 -10.67
C THR A 132 17.61 -13.22 -10.12
N PRO A 133 16.84 -13.99 -10.93
CA PRO A 133 16.39 -13.69 -12.29
C PRO A 133 15.36 -12.56 -12.36
N ASP A 134 14.72 -12.26 -11.23
CA ASP A 134 13.66 -11.27 -11.10
C ASP A 134 14.17 -10.03 -10.37
N ARG A 135 13.84 -8.84 -10.89
CA ARG A 135 14.20 -7.55 -10.27
C ARG A 135 13.35 -7.26 -9.03
N VAL A 136 12.07 -7.63 -9.08
CA VAL A 136 11.18 -7.67 -7.93
C VAL A 136 10.96 -9.13 -7.58
N ALA A 137 11.51 -9.56 -6.44
CA ALA A 137 11.35 -10.90 -5.92
C ALA A 137 10.18 -10.97 -4.94
N VAL A 138 9.43 -12.07 -4.97
CA VAL A 138 8.34 -12.35 -4.04
C VAL A 138 8.79 -13.42 -3.05
N SER A 139 8.59 -13.17 -1.76
CA SER A 139 8.93 -14.10 -0.68
C SER A 139 7.85 -14.15 0.40
N GLY A 140 8.03 -14.99 1.42
CA GLY A 140 7.09 -15.15 2.53
C GLY A 140 6.16 -16.35 2.42
N THR A 141 5.30 -16.53 3.43
CA THR A 141 4.50 -17.75 3.64
C THR A 141 3.56 -18.09 2.48
N HIS A 142 2.96 -17.07 1.86
CA HIS A 142 1.99 -17.25 0.78
C HIS A 142 2.49 -16.68 -0.55
N ALA A 143 3.82 -16.64 -0.76
CA ALA A 143 4.42 -16.07 -1.97
C ALA A 143 3.83 -16.64 -3.27
N ALA A 144 3.46 -17.91 -3.30
CA ALA A 144 2.85 -18.55 -4.48
C ALA A 144 1.47 -17.97 -4.87
N ASP A 145 0.81 -17.23 -3.98
CA ASP A 145 -0.47 -16.54 -4.24
C ASP A 145 -0.24 -15.15 -4.90
N PHE A 146 1.01 -14.70 -5.01
CA PHE A 146 1.39 -13.40 -5.57
C PHE A 146 2.42 -13.59 -6.69
N ALA A 147 2.22 -12.92 -7.82
CA ALA A 147 3.12 -13.01 -8.96
C ALA A 147 3.42 -11.62 -9.55
N VAL A 148 4.69 -11.33 -9.81
CA VAL A 148 5.08 -10.14 -10.57
C VAL A 148 4.90 -10.47 -12.06
N SER A 149 3.85 -9.92 -12.66
CA SER A 149 3.48 -10.19 -14.06
C SER A 149 4.23 -9.32 -15.08
N VAL A 150 4.73 -8.17 -14.64
CA VAL A 150 5.58 -7.27 -15.42
C VAL A 150 6.69 -6.82 -14.49
N GLN A 151 7.94 -7.14 -14.84
CA GLN A 151 9.13 -6.67 -14.12
C GLN A 151 9.45 -5.21 -14.53
N PRO A 152 9.99 -4.39 -13.63
CA PRO A 152 10.38 -3.02 -13.93
C PRO A 152 11.58 -2.96 -14.89
N GLY A 153 11.68 -1.86 -15.63
CA GLY A 153 12.85 -1.50 -16.43
C GLY A 153 14.06 -1.14 -15.56
N SER A 154 15.27 -1.27 -16.11
CA SER A 154 16.52 -0.92 -15.43
C SER A 154 17.60 -0.72 -16.50
N PRO A 155 18.45 0.31 -16.38
CA PRO A 155 18.48 1.29 -15.28
C PRO A 155 17.28 2.25 -15.31
N VAL A 156 16.99 2.86 -14.14
CA VAL A 156 16.06 3.97 -14.00
C VAL A 156 16.90 5.24 -13.90
N GLU A 157 16.86 6.07 -14.94
CA GLU A 157 17.63 7.32 -14.99
C GLU A 157 17.22 8.31 -13.89
N ALA A 158 18.09 9.27 -13.57
CA ALA A 158 17.81 10.31 -12.59
C ALA A 158 16.53 11.08 -12.93
N ASN A 159 15.67 11.32 -11.93
CA ASN A 159 14.34 11.94 -12.05
C ASN A 159 13.35 11.19 -12.97
N ALA A 160 13.60 9.92 -13.25
CA ALA A 160 12.70 9.06 -14.03
C ALA A 160 11.98 8.04 -13.14
N GLY A 161 11.09 7.26 -13.75
CA GLY A 161 10.42 6.15 -13.08
C GLY A 161 10.14 4.97 -14.01
N THR A 162 9.83 3.84 -13.40
CA THR A 162 9.43 2.60 -14.08
C THR A 162 8.34 1.89 -13.29
N THR A 163 7.62 0.95 -13.91
CA THR A 163 6.46 0.31 -13.29
C THR A 163 6.60 -1.20 -13.25
N PHE A 164 5.98 -1.84 -12.27
CA PHE A 164 5.80 -3.28 -12.22
C PHE A 164 4.37 -3.63 -11.76
N ASN A 165 3.90 -4.81 -12.16
CA ASN A 165 2.53 -5.26 -11.87
C ASN A 165 2.56 -6.50 -10.99
N VAL A 166 1.84 -6.46 -9.87
CA VAL A 166 1.69 -7.60 -8.95
C VAL A 166 0.28 -8.12 -9.05
N VAL A 167 0.17 -9.42 -9.31
CA VAL A 167 -1.09 -10.15 -9.41
C VAL A 167 -1.29 -10.92 -8.11
N PHE A 168 -2.43 -10.72 -7.45
CA PHE A 168 -2.88 -11.57 -6.36
C PHE A 168 -3.92 -12.58 -6.87
N SER A 169 -3.62 -13.87 -6.69
CA SER A 169 -4.50 -15.00 -7.03
C SER A 169 -4.51 -15.96 -5.83
N PRO A 170 -5.48 -15.85 -4.91
CA PRO A 170 -5.45 -16.65 -3.69
C PRO A 170 -5.51 -18.16 -4.01
N GLY A 171 -4.53 -18.93 -3.53
CA GLY A 171 -4.50 -20.38 -3.61
C GLY A 171 -5.32 -21.08 -2.51
N GLY A 172 -5.84 -20.32 -1.54
CA GLY A 172 -6.77 -20.84 -0.54
C GLY A 172 -7.45 -19.76 0.29
N THR A 173 -8.35 -20.16 1.19
CA THR A 173 -9.09 -19.21 2.02
C THR A 173 -8.24 -18.56 3.13
N GLY A 174 -8.70 -17.44 3.69
CA GLY A 174 -8.03 -16.74 4.79
C GLY A 174 -7.04 -15.66 4.32
N LEU A 175 -6.33 -15.06 5.28
CA LEU A 175 -5.31 -14.04 5.03
C LEU A 175 -4.09 -14.67 4.34
N ARG A 176 -3.64 -14.02 3.26
CA ARG A 176 -2.48 -14.35 2.44
C ARG A 176 -1.51 -13.19 2.49
N THR A 177 -0.24 -13.49 2.74
CA THR A 177 0.80 -12.48 2.95
C THR A 177 2.07 -12.87 2.21
N ALA A 178 2.75 -11.88 1.68
CA ALA A 178 4.05 -12.00 1.03
C ALA A 178 4.87 -10.72 1.27
N ASN A 179 6.17 -10.79 0.98
CA ASN A 179 7.06 -9.65 1.00
C ASN A 179 7.66 -9.47 -0.40
N LEU A 180 7.72 -8.22 -0.87
CA LEU A 180 8.44 -7.84 -2.08
C LEU A 180 9.83 -7.34 -1.70
N SER A 181 10.82 -7.70 -2.51
CA SER A 181 12.22 -7.28 -2.34
C SER A 181 12.77 -6.83 -3.69
N ILE A 182 13.42 -5.67 -3.71
CA ILE A 182 13.97 -5.07 -4.92
C ILE A 182 15.43 -4.73 -4.64
N ASP A 183 16.31 -5.66 -4.99
CA ASP A 183 17.76 -5.43 -4.91
C ASP A 183 18.13 -4.31 -5.90
N ASN A 184 18.81 -3.27 -5.42
CA ASN A 184 19.07 -2.07 -6.20
C ASN A 184 20.41 -1.39 -5.82
N SER A 185 20.73 -0.26 -6.46
CA SER A 185 22.01 0.44 -6.27
C SER A 185 21.94 1.68 -5.37
N ASP A 186 20.78 1.94 -4.78
CA ASP A 186 20.64 2.86 -3.65
C ASP A 186 21.33 2.28 -2.42
N SER A 187 22.15 3.05 -1.73
CA SER A 187 23.03 2.50 -0.70
C SER A 187 22.34 2.25 0.63
N ASP A 188 21.32 3.04 0.95
CA ASP A 188 20.61 3.06 2.22
C ASP A 188 19.25 2.38 2.15
N GLU A 189 18.75 2.11 0.94
CA GLU A 189 17.47 1.43 0.70
C GLU A 189 17.63 0.18 -0.17
N ASN A 190 18.75 -0.55 -0.01
CA ASN A 190 19.01 -1.80 -0.72
C ASN A 190 19.13 -3.00 0.24
N PRO A 191 18.25 -4.02 0.12
CA PRO A 191 17.11 -4.07 -0.81
C PRO A 191 15.93 -3.21 -0.36
N TYR A 192 15.21 -2.62 -1.32
CA TYR A 192 13.95 -1.94 -1.04
C TYR A 192 12.88 -2.99 -0.85
N ASN A 193 12.22 -3.00 0.31
CA ASN A 193 11.31 -4.08 0.68
C ASN A 193 10.03 -3.58 1.33
N PHE A 194 8.92 -4.23 1.02
CA PHE A 194 7.64 -3.94 1.64
C PHE A 194 6.71 -5.16 1.57
N ALA A 195 5.82 -5.27 2.56
CA ALA A 195 4.91 -6.38 2.68
C ALA A 195 3.58 -6.11 1.97
N ILE A 196 2.98 -7.18 1.43
CA ILE A 196 1.69 -7.16 0.76
C ILE A 196 0.77 -8.24 1.32
N GLN A 197 -0.55 -8.00 1.22
CA GLN A 197 -1.55 -8.95 1.69
C GLN A 197 -2.78 -9.03 0.81
N GLY A 198 -3.54 -10.09 0.97
CA GLY A 198 -4.90 -10.23 0.46
C GLY A 198 -5.64 -11.32 1.23
N LYS A 199 -6.93 -11.51 0.95
CA LYS A 199 -7.74 -12.57 1.57
C LYS A 199 -8.40 -13.43 0.51
N GLY A 200 -8.19 -14.73 0.59
CA GLY A 200 -8.97 -15.68 -0.19
C GLY A 200 -10.28 -16.05 0.50
N HIS A 201 -11.34 -16.23 -0.27
CA HIS A 201 -12.58 -16.84 0.22
C HIS A 201 -13.18 -17.79 -0.82
N LEU A 202 -13.93 -18.79 -0.39
CA LEU A 202 -14.69 -19.66 -1.29
C LEU A 202 -16.01 -18.97 -1.67
N TRP A 203 -16.60 -19.35 -2.80
CA TRP A 203 -18.04 -19.09 -2.97
C TRP A 203 -18.79 -19.81 -1.85
N GLY A 204 -19.52 -19.06 -1.03
CA GLY A 204 -20.37 -19.64 0.00
C GLY A 204 -21.46 -20.48 -0.64
N LYS A 205 -21.28 -21.80 -0.68
CA LYS A 205 -22.37 -22.72 -1.03
C LYS A 205 -23.36 -22.70 0.13
N LEU A 206 -24.53 -22.12 -0.10
CA LEU A 206 -25.65 -22.25 0.82
C LEU A 206 -26.07 -23.72 0.85
N THR A 207 -25.92 -24.36 2.00
CA THR A 207 -26.52 -25.66 2.31
C THR A 207 -27.70 -25.44 3.25
N ALA A 208 -28.69 -26.34 3.22
CA ALA A 208 -29.72 -26.34 4.26
C ALA A 208 -29.06 -26.44 5.64
N TRP A 209 -29.65 -25.84 6.68
CA TRP A 209 -29.11 -25.88 8.04
C TRP A 209 -28.91 -27.33 8.49
N ASP A 210 -29.86 -28.22 8.21
CA ASP A 210 -29.74 -29.64 8.54
C ASP A 210 -28.66 -30.40 7.74
N GLY A 211 -28.08 -29.78 6.69
CA GLY A 211 -27.04 -30.37 5.85
C GLY A 211 -27.44 -31.67 5.17
N ALA A 212 -28.73 -32.04 5.21
CA ALA A 212 -29.17 -33.38 4.89
C ALA A 212 -29.11 -33.63 3.37
N ALA A 213 -28.38 -34.67 2.98
CA ALA A 213 -28.31 -35.12 1.61
C ALA A 213 -29.72 -35.50 1.11
N SER A 214 -30.04 -35.17 -0.14
CA SER A 214 -31.32 -35.45 -0.80
C SER A 214 -32.52 -34.58 -0.40
N ASN A 215 -32.35 -33.54 0.44
CA ASN A 215 -33.45 -32.60 0.75
C ASN A 215 -33.71 -31.55 -0.35
N PHE A 216 -32.96 -31.61 -1.47
CA PHE A 216 -33.02 -30.70 -2.63
C PHE A 216 -33.10 -29.21 -2.24
N PHE A 217 -32.28 -28.79 -1.28
CA PHE A 217 -32.13 -27.38 -0.96
C PHE A 217 -31.72 -26.60 -2.21
N GLY A 218 -32.45 -25.51 -2.50
CA GLY A 218 -32.24 -24.73 -3.72
C GLY A 218 -33.04 -25.20 -4.94
N TYR A 219 -33.97 -26.17 -4.79
CA TYR A 219 -34.80 -26.68 -5.90
C TYR A 219 -35.64 -25.60 -6.59
N SER A 220 -36.08 -24.59 -5.83
CA SER A 220 -36.78 -23.43 -6.35
C SER A 220 -36.34 -22.19 -5.59
N VAL A 221 -36.13 -21.08 -6.28
CA VAL A 221 -35.70 -19.81 -5.69
C VAL A 221 -36.60 -18.69 -6.21
N SER A 222 -37.08 -17.85 -5.31
CA SER A 222 -37.73 -16.57 -5.65
C SER A 222 -36.97 -15.45 -4.95
N VAL A 223 -36.71 -14.36 -5.66
CA VAL A 223 -35.99 -13.20 -5.13
C VAL A 223 -36.88 -11.97 -5.26
N ASP A 224 -36.97 -11.18 -4.19
CA ASP A 224 -37.59 -9.86 -4.17
C ASP A 224 -36.73 -8.92 -3.32
N GLY A 225 -36.07 -7.96 -3.97
CA GLY A 225 -35.06 -7.10 -3.34
C GLY A 225 -33.93 -7.89 -2.67
N ASP A 226 -33.71 -7.62 -1.38
CA ASP A 226 -32.67 -8.26 -0.55
C ASP A 226 -33.11 -9.58 0.09
N VAL A 227 -34.27 -10.12 -0.30
CA VAL A 227 -34.84 -11.35 0.24
C VAL A 227 -34.85 -12.44 -0.82
N ALA A 228 -34.22 -13.58 -0.51
CA ALA A 228 -34.36 -14.81 -1.27
C ALA A 228 -35.20 -15.82 -0.48
N LEU A 229 -36.27 -16.34 -1.11
CA LEU A 229 -36.99 -17.52 -0.64
C LEU A 229 -36.41 -18.75 -1.34
N VAL A 230 -35.77 -19.63 -0.56
CA VAL A 230 -35.14 -20.84 -1.06
C VAL A 230 -35.96 -22.06 -0.65
N GLY A 231 -36.45 -22.81 -1.64
CA GLY A 231 -37.23 -24.04 -1.43
C GLY A 231 -36.34 -25.27 -1.26
N ALA A 232 -36.78 -26.20 -0.42
CA ALA A 232 -36.23 -27.55 -0.24
C ALA A 232 -37.39 -28.55 -0.38
N THR A 233 -37.48 -29.24 -1.51
CA THR A 233 -38.70 -30.00 -1.88
C THR A 233 -38.83 -31.36 -1.20
N HIS A 234 -37.79 -31.84 -0.52
CA HIS A 234 -37.76 -33.17 0.10
C HIS A 234 -37.37 -33.15 1.59
N ASP A 235 -37.44 -31.98 2.23
CA ASP A 235 -37.22 -31.90 3.68
C ASP A 235 -38.27 -32.75 4.43
N ALA A 236 -37.79 -33.79 5.11
CA ALA A 236 -38.58 -34.79 5.82
C ALA A 236 -38.59 -34.51 7.33
N ILE A 237 -38.85 -33.28 7.77
CA ILE A 237 -39.19 -33.00 9.17
C ILE A 237 -40.51 -32.19 9.24
N GLY A 238 -41.60 -32.90 9.54
CA GLY A 238 -42.77 -32.31 10.21
C GLY A 238 -43.56 -31.23 9.46
N GLY A 239 -44.13 -31.54 8.30
CA GLY A 239 -45.43 -30.96 7.87
C GLY A 239 -45.51 -29.47 7.51
N GLY A 240 -44.40 -28.74 7.37
CA GLY A 240 -44.39 -27.33 6.97
C GLY A 240 -43.53 -27.10 5.72
N ARG A 241 -44.16 -26.78 4.59
CA ARG A 241 -43.42 -26.26 3.43
C ARG A 241 -42.87 -24.87 3.81
N PHE A 242 -41.57 -24.66 3.62
CA PHE A 242 -40.82 -23.39 3.71
C PHE A 242 -40.41 -22.88 5.11
N ARG A 243 -39.12 -22.49 5.26
CA ARG A 243 -38.66 -21.10 5.47
C ARG A 243 -37.17 -21.02 5.86
N ILE A 244 -36.39 -20.22 5.12
CA ILE A 244 -35.20 -19.51 5.61
C ILE A 244 -35.25 -18.10 5.01
N TYR A 245 -35.01 -17.07 5.82
CA TYR A 245 -34.91 -15.68 5.39
C TYR A 245 -33.44 -15.25 5.42
N PHE A 246 -32.97 -14.62 4.35
CA PHE A 246 -31.74 -13.83 4.38
C PHE A 246 -32.12 -12.35 4.34
N ARG A 247 -31.50 -11.55 5.24
CA ARG A 247 -31.45 -10.10 5.11
C ARG A 247 -30.01 -9.75 4.74
N ALA A 248 -29.74 -9.51 3.46
CA ALA A 248 -28.45 -8.95 3.07
C ALA A 248 -28.44 -7.47 3.48
N GLN A 249 -27.80 -7.11 4.59
CA GLN A 249 -27.53 -5.70 4.86
C GLN A 249 -26.29 -5.29 4.08
N ARG A 250 -26.43 -4.37 3.11
CA ARG A 250 -25.35 -3.45 2.77
C ARG A 250 -25.43 -2.25 3.71
N ARG A 251 -24.55 -2.16 4.69
CA ARG A 251 -24.09 -0.88 5.24
C ARG A 251 -22.60 -0.97 5.56
N GLY A 252 -21.87 0.07 5.19
CA GLY A 252 -20.43 0.15 5.27
C GLY A 252 -19.88 -0.09 6.68
N HIS A 253 -18.62 -0.51 6.71
CA HIS A 253 -17.75 -0.59 7.88
C HIS A 253 -18.35 -1.28 9.10
N GLU A 254 -18.39 -2.62 9.10
CA GLU A 254 -18.08 -3.43 10.29
C GLU A 254 -17.95 -4.91 9.90
N ARG A 255 -16.92 -5.56 10.45
CA ARG A 255 -16.51 -6.95 10.15
C ARG A 255 -17.61 -7.92 10.60
N MET A 256 -18.10 -8.80 9.71
CA MET A 256 -18.70 -10.06 10.16
C MET A 256 -17.59 -10.94 10.75
N GLY A 257 -17.59 -11.08 12.07
CA GLY A 257 -16.71 -12.01 12.78
C GLY A 257 -17.19 -13.46 12.59
N ALA A 258 -16.32 -14.43 12.83
CA ALA A 258 -16.58 -15.87 12.71
C ALA A 258 -17.69 -16.43 13.65
N SER A 259 -18.45 -15.55 14.32
CA SER A 259 -19.50 -15.88 15.28
C SER A 259 -20.86 -15.23 14.98
N ASP A 260 -21.04 -14.51 13.86
CA ASP A 260 -22.38 -14.03 13.45
C ASP A 260 -23.20 -15.18 12.82
N GLN A 261 -23.42 -16.22 13.63
CA GLN A 261 -24.49 -17.17 13.39
C GLN A 261 -25.81 -16.40 13.50
N ILE A 262 -26.66 -16.57 12.48
CA ILE A 262 -28.05 -16.09 12.49
C ILE A 262 -28.72 -16.60 13.78
N ASP A 263 -28.87 -15.72 14.76
CA ASP A 263 -29.50 -16.07 16.03
C ASP A 263 -31.00 -16.29 15.79
N ARG A 264 -31.39 -17.55 15.97
CA ARG A 264 -32.73 -18.14 16.11
C ARG A 264 -33.94 -17.17 16.04
N LEU A 265 -34.75 -17.32 14.98
CA LEU A 265 -36.15 -16.88 14.98
C LEU A 265 -37.09 -18.09 15.09
N GLY A 266 -37.50 -18.39 16.32
CA GLY A 266 -38.49 -19.41 16.63
C GLY A 266 -39.93 -18.97 16.34
N CYS A 267 -40.73 -19.90 15.85
CA CYS A 267 -42.13 -19.71 15.48
C CYS A 267 -43.01 -19.38 16.70
N ARG A 268 -43.28 -18.09 17.00
CA ARG A 268 -44.34 -17.71 17.95
C ARG A 268 -45.26 -16.56 17.52
N ASP A 269 -45.00 -15.84 16.44
CA ASP A 269 -45.87 -14.72 16.04
C ASP A 269 -46.78 -15.07 14.86
N ARG A 270 -48.07 -15.30 15.14
CA ARG A 270 -49.11 -15.74 14.20
C ARG A 270 -49.58 -14.65 13.21
N ARG A 271 -48.79 -13.60 12.94
CA ARG A 271 -49.25 -12.42 12.18
C ARG A 271 -48.73 -12.27 10.75
N PHE A 272 -48.17 -13.31 10.13
CA PHE A 272 -47.69 -13.24 8.74
C PHE A 272 -48.26 -14.37 7.87
N PHE A 273 -49.56 -14.30 7.60
CA PHE A 273 -50.21 -15.04 6.50
C PHE A 273 -51.23 -14.12 5.79
N ARG A 274 -50.71 -13.15 5.05
CA ARG A 274 -51.42 -12.46 3.95
C ARG A 274 -50.41 -11.98 2.91
N LEU A 275 -49.88 -12.89 2.11
CA LEU A 275 -49.42 -12.61 0.75
C LEU A 275 -49.45 -13.94 0.00
N PHE A 276 -49.80 -13.91 -1.28
CA PHE A 276 -50.23 -15.05 -2.14
C PHE A 276 -51.70 -15.46 -1.99
N GLY A 277 -52.55 -14.71 -2.72
CA GLY A 277 -53.96 -14.97 -2.90
C GLY A 277 -54.25 -16.29 -3.63
N ARG A 278 -55.35 -16.93 -3.24
CA ARG A 278 -56.01 -18.01 -3.98
C ARG A 278 -56.47 -17.50 -5.34
N GLY A 279 -55.72 -17.79 -6.41
CA GLY A 279 -56.22 -17.79 -7.79
C GLY A 279 -57.07 -19.04 -8.03
N GLY A 280 -58.30 -18.84 -8.49
CA GLY A 280 -59.43 -19.78 -8.36
C GLY A 280 -59.40 -21.07 -9.18
N ARG A 281 -60.08 -22.08 -8.64
CA ARG A 281 -60.72 -23.15 -9.42
C ARG A 281 -62.23 -22.94 -9.34
N GLY A 282 -62.82 -22.47 -10.43
CA GLY A 282 -64.27 -22.45 -10.59
C GLY A 282 -64.80 -23.86 -10.84
N ARG A 283 -65.70 -24.35 -9.98
CA ARG A 283 -66.68 -25.40 -10.30
C ARG A 283 -67.98 -25.16 -9.54
N GLY A 284 -69.06 -24.94 -10.31
CA GLY A 284 -70.41 -25.43 -10.06
C GLY A 284 -71.23 -24.79 -8.94
N GLY A 285 -71.99 -23.75 -9.26
CA GLY A 285 -73.09 -23.25 -8.42
C GLY A 285 -74.36 -24.07 -8.60
N GLY A 286 -74.75 -24.83 -7.57
CA GLY A 286 -76.12 -25.38 -7.42
C GLY A 286 -76.99 -24.39 -6.62
N ARG A 287 -78.10 -23.95 -7.23
CA ARG A 287 -79.06 -23.00 -6.64
C ARG A 287 -79.87 -23.61 -5.49
N ARG A 288 -80.25 -22.72 -4.58
CA ARG A 288 -80.93 -22.91 -3.28
C ARG A 288 -82.33 -23.54 -3.38
N ARG A 289 -82.73 -24.10 -2.24
CA ARG A 289 -83.99 -24.76 -1.87
C ARG A 289 -85.24 -23.87 -2.00
N ARG A 290 -86.38 -24.56 -2.21
CA ARG A 290 -87.80 -24.27 -1.89
C ARG A 290 -87.95 -23.20 -0.78
N ARG A 291 -88.89 -22.25 -0.82
CA ARG A 291 -90.32 -22.24 -1.18
C ARG A 291 -90.67 -20.93 -1.88
#